data_AF-A0A7H1NUQ1-F1
#
_entry.id   AF-A0A7H1NUQ1-F1
#
_cell.length_a   1.000
_cell.length_b   1.000
_cell.length_c   1.000
_cell.angle_alpha   90.00
_cell.angle_beta   90.00
_cell.angle_gamma   90.00
#
_symmetry.space_group_name_H-M   'P 1'
#
loop_
_entity.id
_entity.type
_entity.pdbx_description
1 polymer ?
#
loop_
_entity_poly.entity_id
_entity_poly.type
_entity_poly.pdbx_seq_one_letter_code
_entity_poly.pdbx_strand_id
1 'polypeptide(L)'
;MCKKKTVFFPFAVGIAIMIGVFSAHAMTDLEIGMVGHPQLVQKMYKYKCEGKNLDADESLPQEVFKVNYVRVADNSLAVLPIKNQNRIFTTVTAPKGKKYVSGDFVWWQQPDKKTVLFQGVTEDGKIVAVCRQVDN
;
A
#
# COMPACT_ATOMS: atom_id res chain seq x y z
N MET A 1 -20.28 -10.59 -70.66
CA MET A 1 -21.26 -11.25 -69.77
C MET A 1 -20.94 -12.73 -69.71
N CYS A 2 -20.48 -13.24 -68.57
CA CYS A 2 -20.38 -14.68 -68.31
C CYS A 2 -20.37 -14.93 -66.80
N LYS A 3 -21.49 -15.46 -66.28
CA LYS A 3 -21.68 -16.03 -64.94
C LYS A 3 -20.98 -17.39 -64.88
N LYS A 4 -20.13 -17.66 -63.87
CA LYS A 4 -19.65 -18.99 -63.38
C LYS A 4 -18.66 -18.69 -62.22
N LYS A 5 -18.57 -19.38 -61.08
CA LYS A 5 -19.17 -20.60 -60.51
C LYS A 5 -19.12 -20.47 -58.99
N THR A 6 -20.11 -21.08 -58.35
CA THR A 6 -20.20 -21.43 -56.92
C THR A 6 -19.00 -22.27 -56.46
N VAL A 7 -18.45 -21.97 -55.29
CA VAL A 7 -17.84 -22.99 -54.40
C VAL A 7 -18.30 -22.68 -52.97
N PHE A 8 -18.95 -23.70 -52.39
CA PHE A 8 -19.50 -23.77 -51.05
C PHE A 8 -18.35 -24.06 -50.06
N PHE A 9 -18.21 -23.28 -48.99
CA PHE A 9 -17.34 -23.63 -47.86
C PHE A 9 -18.10 -23.37 -46.56
N PRO A 10 -18.56 -24.42 -45.86
CA PRO A 10 -19.11 -24.27 -44.53
C PRO A 10 -17.95 -24.42 -43.55
N PHE A 11 -17.54 -23.33 -42.91
CA PHE A 11 -16.77 -23.43 -41.68
C PHE A 11 -17.37 -22.47 -40.65
N ALA A 12 -18.32 -23.01 -39.90
CA ALA A 12 -18.79 -22.42 -38.66
C ALA A 12 -17.62 -22.41 -37.67
N VAL A 13 -16.99 -21.26 -37.48
CA VAL A 13 -16.09 -21.03 -36.34
C VAL A 13 -16.91 -20.27 -35.31
N GLY A 14 -17.40 -21.02 -34.32
CA GLY A 14 -18.04 -20.46 -33.13
C GLY A 14 -17.01 -19.64 -32.34
N ILE A 15 -17.30 -18.36 -32.15
CA ILE A 15 -16.55 -17.49 -31.25
C ILE A 15 -17.04 -17.80 -29.83
N ALA A 16 -16.30 -18.61 -29.09
CA ALA A 16 -16.52 -18.82 -27.67
C ALA A 16 -16.10 -17.55 -26.90
N ILE A 17 -17.07 -16.80 -26.40
CA ILE A 17 -16.86 -15.70 -25.45
C ILE A 17 -16.48 -16.33 -24.12
N MET A 18 -15.18 -16.34 -23.81
CA MET A 18 -14.69 -16.67 -22.46
C MET A 18 -15.11 -15.55 -21.52
N ILE A 19 -16.22 -15.76 -20.80
CA ILE A 19 -16.63 -14.94 -19.67
C ILE A 19 -15.63 -15.20 -18.54
N GLY A 20 -14.61 -14.36 -18.44
CA GLY A 20 -13.70 -14.37 -17.30
C GLY A 20 -14.48 -14.03 -16.03
N VAL A 21 -14.56 -14.98 -15.10
CA VAL A 21 -15.13 -14.76 -13.77
C VAL A 21 -14.16 -13.90 -12.98
N PHE A 22 -14.38 -12.58 -12.98
CA PHE A 22 -13.68 -11.68 -12.08
C PHE A 22 -14.21 -11.91 -10.66
N SER A 23 -13.41 -12.56 -9.81
CA SER A 23 -13.70 -12.61 -8.39
C SER A 23 -13.42 -11.23 -7.79
N ALA A 24 -14.48 -10.47 -7.49
CA ALA A 24 -14.38 -9.25 -6.70
C ALA A 24 -14.04 -9.66 -5.25
N HIS A 25 -12.78 -9.47 -4.85
CA HIS A 25 -12.40 -9.63 -3.46
C HIS A 25 -13.09 -8.52 -2.65
N ALA A 26 -13.91 -8.90 -1.68
CA ALA A 26 -14.51 -7.94 -0.77
C ALA A 26 -13.39 -7.24 0.02
N MET A 27 -13.32 -5.90 -0.11
CA MET A 27 -12.44 -5.09 0.73
C MET A 27 -13.04 -5.06 2.13
N THR A 28 -12.30 -5.56 3.12
CA THR A 28 -12.67 -5.42 4.53
C THR A 28 -12.26 -4.04 5.02
N ASP A 29 -13.24 -3.23 5.42
CA ASP A 29 -13.00 -1.90 5.97
C ASP A 29 -12.90 -1.95 7.50
N LEU A 30 -12.08 -1.06 8.05
CA LEU A 30 -11.99 -0.81 9.50
C LEU A 30 -12.49 0.60 9.76
N GLU A 31 -13.63 0.70 10.43
CA GLU A 31 -14.19 1.99 10.83
C GLU A 31 -13.81 2.33 12.28
N ILE A 32 -13.39 3.58 12.50
CA ILE A 32 -13.14 4.14 13.83
C ILE A 32 -14.23 5.18 14.10
N GLY A 33 -15.14 4.87 15.02
CA GLY A 33 -16.17 5.80 15.45
C GLY A 33 -15.57 7.00 16.18
N MET A 34 -15.91 8.20 15.72
CA MET A 34 -15.47 9.45 16.34
C MET A 34 -16.67 10.17 16.97
N VAL A 35 -16.44 10.82 18.11
CA VAL A 35 -17.45 11.70 18.70
C VAL A 35 -17.47 13.03 17.92
N GLY A 36 -18.66 13.48 17.52
CA GLY A 36 -18.83 14.70 16.74
C GLY A 36 -18.60 14.50 15.24
N HIS A 37 -18.22 15.58 14.55
CA HIS A 37 -17.99 15.59 13.09
C HIS A 37 -16.59 16.11 12.75
N PRO A 38 -15.52 15.43 13.21
CA PRO A 38 -14.17 15.87 12.89
C PRO A 38 -13.90 15.75 11.39
N GLN A 39 -13.15 16.70 10.85
CA GLN A 39 -12.71 16.67 9.46
C GLN A 39 -11.65 15.57 9.27
N LEU A 40 -11.95 14.62 8.39
CA LEU A 40 -11.03 13.55 8.01
C LEU A 40 -10.14 14.02 6.85
N VAL A 41 -8.81 13.97 7.05
CA VAL A 41 -7.83 14.27 6.01
C VAL A 41 -6.98 13.04 5.77
N GLN A 42 -7.09 12.46 4.58
CA GLN A 42 -6.27 11.33 4.15
C GLN A 42 -5.30 11.75 3.05
N LYS A 43 -4.05 11.29 3.14
CA LYS A 43 -3.02 11.52 2.13
C LYS A 43 -2.21 10.27 1.92
N MET A 44 -2.14 9.83 0.67
CA MET A 44 -1.36 8.66 0.27
C MET A 44 -0.06 9.10 -0.40
N TYR A 45 1.06 8.51 0.02
CA TYR A 45 2.37 8.72 -0.59
C TYR A 45 3.04 7.38 -0.89
N LYS A 46 3.86 7.33 -1.93
CA LYS A 46 4.66 6.16 -2.30
C LYS A 46 6.07 6.28 -1.72
N TYR A 47 6.62 5.19 -1.21
CA TYR A 47 7.97 5.13 -0.67
C TYR A 47 8.75 3.94 -1.23
N LYS A 48 10.05 4.11 -1.37
CA LYS A 48 11.03 3.03 -1.56
C LYS A 48 12.01 3.04 -0.39
N CYS A 49 12.29 1.87 0.16
CA CYS A 49 13.16 1.72 1.33
C CYS A 49 14.43 0.97 0.98
N GLU A 50 15.53 1.40 1.59
CA GLU A 50 16.84 0.76 1.51
C GLU A 50 17.33 0.55 2.94
N GLY A 51 17.71 -0.69 3.28
CA GLY A 51 18.06 -1.05 4.64
C GLY A 51 18.58 -2.47 4.74
N LYS A 52 19.08 -2.82 5.92
CA LYS A 52 19.51 -4.18 6.24
C LYS A 52 18.32 -4.99 6.73
N ASN A 53 18.29 -6.28 6.40
CA ASN A 53 17.26 -7.23 6.84
C ASN A 53 15.83 -6.76 6.48
N LEU A 54 15.69 -6.06 5.35
CA LEU A 54 14.38 -5.74 4.78
C LEU A 54 13.88 -6.96 4.02
N ASP A 55 12.94 -7.66 4.62
CA ASP A 55 12.19 -8.73 3.98
C ASP A 55 10.69 -8.43 4.07
N ALA A 56 9.94 -8.70 3.00
CA ALA A 56 8.52 -8.38 2.95
C ALA A 56 7.66 -9.27 3.86
N ASP A 57 8.11 -10.51 4.10
CA ASP A 57 7.44 -11.47 4.96
C ASP A 57 7.69 -11.15 6.44
N GLU A 58 8.79 -10.46 6.74
CA GLU A 58 9.15 -10.06 8.11
C GLU A 58 8.88 -8.59 8.45
N SER A 59 8.88 -7.70 7.47
CA SER A 59 9.01 -6.25 7.69
C SER A 59 8.37 -5.41 6.58
N LEU A 60 9.12 -4.56 5.89
CA LEU A 60 8.67 -3.71 4.79
C LEU A 60 8.94 -4.36 3.43
N PRO A 61 8.09 -4.08 2.42
CA PRO A 61 8.41 -4.41 1.04
C PRO A 61 9.71 -3.75 0.57
N GLN A 62 10.51 -4.48 -0.19
CA GLN A 62 11.69 -3.93 -0.87
C GLN A 62 11.31 -3.05 -2.08
N GLU A 63 10.15 -3.34 -2.68
CA GLU A 63 9.58 -2.56 -3.79
C GLU A 63 8.84 -1.32 -3.31
N VAL A 64 8.44 -0.47 -4.25
CA VAL A 64 7.66 0.73 -3.96
C VAL A 64 6.31 0.35 -3.33
N PHE A 65 6.00 0.90 -2.16
CA PHE A 65 4.73 0.70 -1.48
C PHE A 65 4.07 2.02 -1.08
N LYS A 66 2.77 1.94 -0.77
CA LYS A 66 1.94 3.08 -0.39
C LYS A 66 1.83 3.19 1.14
N VAL A 67 1.87 4.43 1.63
CA VAL A 67 1.58 4.77 3.02
C VAL A 67 0.41 5.74 3.03
N ASN A 68 -0.66 5.41 3.76
CA ASN A 68 -1.81 6.29 3.96
C ASN A 68 -1.68 7.01 5.30
N TYR A 69 -1.51 8.33 5.26
CA TYR A 69 -1.55 9.17 6.44
C TYR A 69 -2.97 9.66 6.67
N VAL A 70 -3.51 9.35 7.83
CA VAL A 70 -4.87 9.71 8.22
C VAL A 70 -4.79 10.69 9.37
N ARG A 71 -5.44 11.85 9.25
CA ARG A 71 -5.59 12.80 10.35
C ARG A 71 -7.07 13.07 10.60
N VAL A 72 -7.46 12.98 11.86
CA VAL A 72 -8.83 13.23 12.30
C VAL A 72 -8.81 13.77 13.73
N ALA A 73 -9.39 14.96 13.93
CA ALA A 73 -9.18 15.73 15.16
C ALA A 73 -7.68 15.83 15.50
N ASP A 74 -7.30 15.50 16.73
CA ASP A 74 -5.91 15.49 17.21
C ASP A 74 -5.16 14.18 16.90
N ASN A 75 -5.84 13.20 16.30
CA ASN A 75 -5.23 11.92 15.95
C ASN A 75 -4.51 12.04 14.60
N SER A 76 -3.29 11.51 14.55
CA SER A 76 -2.53 11.35 13.32
C SER A 76 -2.02 9.92 13.25
N LEU A 77 -2.41 9.21 12.19
CA LEU A 77 -2.09 7.81 11.95
C LEU A 77 -1.29 7.68 10.64
N ALA A 78 -0.51 6.61 10.55
CA ALA A 78 0.08 6.13 9.30
C ALA A 78 -0.27 4.66 9.11
N VAL A 79 -0.80 4.31 7.95
CA VAL A 79 -1.12 2.92 7.58
C VAL A 79 -0.16 2.50 6.47
N LEU A 80 0.60 1.44 6.72
CA LEU A 80 1.61 0.92 5.83
C LEU A 80 1.74 -0.60 5.95
N PRO A 81 2.21 -1.30 4.90
CA PRO A 81 2.40 -2.74 4.96
C PRO A 81 3.54 -3.10 5.91
N ILE A 82 3.29 -4.06 6.80
CA ILE A 82 4.28 -4.77 7.61
C ILE A 82 3.94 -6.26 7.52
N LYS A 83 4.89 -7.13 7.17
CA LYS A 83 4.65 -8.58 7.00
C LYS A 83 3.51 -8.88 6.03
N ASN A 84 3.50 -8.19 4.88
CA ASN A 84 2.43 -8.22 3.87
C ASN A 84 1.01 -7.87 4.36
N GLN A 85 0.87 -7.27 5.55
CA GLN A 85 -0.42 -6.85 6.10
C GLN A 85 -0.42 -5.35 6.40
N ASN A 86 -1.57 -4.69 6.19
CA ASN A 86 -1.71 -3.30 6.57
C ASN A 86 -1.64 -3.16 8.09
N ARG A 87 -0.71 -2.35 8.57
CA ARG A 87 -0.54 -2.06 9.99
C ARG A 87 -0.75 -0.58 10.26
N ILE A 88 -1.48 -0.28 11.33
CA ILE A 88 -1.77 1.07 11.79
C ILE A 88 -0.69 1.50 12.78
N PHE A 89 -0.11 2.67 12.55
CA PHE A 89 0.84 3.33 13.42
C PHE A 89 0.23 4.61 13.97
N THR A 90 0.45 4.87 15.25
CA THR A 90 -0.05 6.07 15.94
C THR A 90 1.07 7.08 16.14
N THR A 91 0.77 8.38 16.02
CA THR A 91 1.76 9.42 16.24
C THR A 91 2.17 9.51 17.71
N VAL A 92 3.46 9.77 17.97
CA VAL A 92 4.00 10.06 19.30
C VAL A 92 4.85 11.32 19.26
N THR A 93 5.01 11.99 20.41
CA THR A 93 5.86 13.18 20.51
C THR A 93 7.31 12.83 20.18
N ALA A 94 7.94 13.65 19.33
CA ALA A 94 9.34 13.52 18.95
C ALA A 94 10.00 14.90 18.85
N PRO A 95 11.32 15.02 19.11
CA PRO A 95 12.02 16.31 19.06
C PRO A 95 11.98 17.00 17.70
N LYS A 96 12.02 16.21 16.61
CA LYS A 96 11.99 16.68 15.23
C LYS A 96 11.18 15.71 14.36
N GLY A 97 10.52 16.25 13.35
CA GLY A 97 9.73 15.45 12.42
C GLY A 97 8.47 14.84 13.06
N LYS A 98 7.93 13.79 12.45
CA LYS A 98 6.73 13.08 12.92
C LYS A 98 7.05 11.62 13.11
N LYS A 99 6.97 11.15 14.35
CA LYS A 99 7.24 9.76 14.71
C LYS A 99 5.93 9.02 14.90
N TYR A 100 5.81 7.87 14.25
CA TYR A 100 4.67 6.97 14.37
C TYR A 100 5.16 5.61 14.87
N VAL A 101 4.39 4.95 15.73
CA VAL A 101 4.79 3.69 16.39
C VAL A 101 3.66 2.67 16.29
N SER A 102 4.04 1.39 16.07
CA SER A 102 3.13 0.24 16.13
C SER A 102 3.89 -0.98 16.64
N GLY A 103 3.67 -1.37 17.90
CA GLY A 103 4.47 -2.40 18.57
C GLY A 103 5.96 -2.09 18.49
N ASP A 104 6.75 -3.05 18.01
CA ASP A 104 8.21 -2.94 17.88
C ASP A 104 8.68 -2.12 16.66
N PHE A 105 7.76 -1.57 15.87
CA PHE A 105 8.08 -0.81 14.67
C PHE A 105 7.91 0.68 14.86
N VAL A 106 8.86 1.43 14.29
CA VAL A 106 8.91 2.89 14.29
C VAL A 106 8.99 3.39 12.85
N TRP A 107 8.07 4.26 12.49
CA TRP A 107 8.05 5.00 11.22
C TRP A 107 8.26 6.49 11.53
N TRP A 108 9.46 7.02 11.28
CA TRP A 108 9.82 8.38 11.69
C TRP A 108 10.13 9.29 10.50
N GLN A 109 9.12 10.06 10.10
CA GLN A 109 9.25 11.06 9.05
C GLN A 109 10.13 12.23 9.51
N GLN A 110 11.16 12.52 8.73
CA GLN A 110 12.12 13.58 8.98
C GLN A 110 11.53 14.96 8.59
N PRO A 111 12.14 16.08 9.02
CA PRO A 111 11.62 17.43 8.76
C PRO A 111 11.42 17.79 7.27
N ASP A 112 12.20 17.18 6.36
CA ASP A 112 12.08 17.37 4.91
C ASP A 112 10.80 16.76 4.30
N LYS A 113 10.06 15.98 5.10
CA LYS A 113 8.84 15.24 4.75
C LYS A 113 9.00 14.15 3.69
N LYS A 114 10.14 14.07 3.00
CA LYS A 114 10.42 13.10 1.92
C LYS A 114 11.23 11.91 2.42
N THR A 115 11.97 12.05 3.51
CA THR A 115 12.76 10.99 4.11
C THR A 115 12.09 10.47 5.38
N VAL A 116 12.12 9.15 5.54
CA VAL A 116 11.61 8.45 6.71
C VAL A 116 12.68 7.47 7.20
N LEU A 117 12.92 7.48 8.50
CA LEU A 117 13.70 6.43 9.17
C LEU A 117 12.73 5.37 9.67
N PHE A 118 12.95 4.14 9.22
CA PHE A 118 12.22 2.99 9.71
C PHE A 118 13.11 2.13 10.61
N GLN A 119 12.56 1.71 11.74
CA GLN A 119 13.22 0.81 12.67
C GLN A 119 12.23 -0.28 13.09
N GLY A 120 12.71 -1.49 13.27
CA GLY A 120 11.92 -2.62 13.72
C GLY A 120 12.77 -3.65 14.45
N VAL A 121 12.11 -4.58 15.13
CA VAL A 121 12.72 -5.80 15.65
C VAL A 121 11.92 -6.97 15.12
N THR A 122 12.60 -7.93 14.49
CA THR A 122 12.05 -9.22 14.05
C THR A 122 12.80 -10.36 14.73
N GLU A 123 12.43 -11.59 14.41
CA GLU A 123 13.13 -12.78 14.93
C GLU A 123 14.58 -12.82 14.43
N ASP A 124 14.81 -12.38 13.20
CA ASP A 124 16.14 -12.23 12.58
C ASP A 124 16.93 -11.00 13.05
N GLY A 125 16.35 -10.22 13.96
CA GLY A 125 17.03 -9.16 14.70
C GLY A 125 16.56 -7.76 14.34
N LYS A 126 17.46 -6.78 14.45
CA LYS A 126 17.11 -5.36 14.29
C LYS A 126 17.07 -4.98 12.82
N ILE A 127 16.01 -4.29 12.45
CA ILE A 127 15.81 -3.71 11.12
C ILE A 127 16.02 -2.20 11.22
N VAL A 128 16.83 -1.68 10.30
CA VAL A 128 17.02 -0.24 10.13
C VAL A 128 17.02 0.05 8.64
N ALA A 129 16.13 0.94 8.22
CA ALA A 129 15.99 1.34 6.84
C ALA A 129 15.79 2.85 6.70
N VAL A 130 16.24 3.37 5.57
CA VAL A 130 15.97 4.73 5.11
C VAL A 130 15.00 4.63 3.94
N CYS A 131 13.84 5.25 4.10
CA CYS A 131 12.80 5.28 3.09
C CYS A 131 12.71 6.68 2.48
N ARG A 132 12.56 6.73 1.15
CA ARG A 132 12.40 7.98 0.41
C ARG A 132 11.07 7.97 -0.33
N GLN A 133 10.37 9.08 -0.23
CA GLN A 133 9.16 9.31 -1.01
C GLN A 133 9.55 9.34 -2.49
N VAL A 134 8.83 8.58 -3.31
CA VAL A 134 8.97 8.60 -4.77
C VAL A 134 7.80 9.36 -5.37
N ASP A 135 8.05 10.02 -6.50
CA ASP A 135 7.00 10.73 -7.21
C ASP A 135 5.94 9.75 -7.73
N ASN A 136 4.72 10.27 -7.89
CA ASN A 136 3.56 9.43 -8.17
C ASN A 136 3.48 9.02 -9.64
#